data_AF-A0A2A5M5L4-F1
#
_entry.id   AF-A0A2A5M5L4-F1
#
_cell.length_a   1.000
_cell.length_b   1.000
_cell.length_c   1.000
_cell.angle_alpha   90.00
_cell.angle_beta   90.00
_cell.angle_gamma   90.00
#
_symmetry.space_group_name_H-M   'P 1'
#
loop_
_entity.id
_entity.type
_entity.pdbx_description
1 polymer ?
#
loop_
_entity_poly.entity_id
_entity_poly.type
_entity_poly.pdbx_seq_one_letter_code
_entity_poly.pdbx_strand_id
1 'polypeptide(L)'
;MSPIGFSIMAEITPDLIENQVMGLWFVASALGNALAGFIGGKASEENIAYLPNLFYQCMWILLGAVIILLILKKPINKILKN
;
A
#
# COMPACT_ATOMS: atom_id res chain seq x y z
N MET A 1 9.70 -1.65 8.93
CA MET A 1 9.87 -1.70 7.46
C MET A 1 9.99 -3.17 7.08
N SER A 2 9.06 -3.73 6.31
CA SER A 2 9.18 -5.12 5.86
C SER A 2 10.31 -5.18 4.81
N PRO A 3 11.40 -5.95 5.04
CA PRO A 3 12.54 -6.00 4.12
C PRO A 3 12.17 -6.53 2.73
N ILE A 4 11.09 -7.31 2.64
CA ILE A 4 10.64 -7.95 1.41
C ILE A 4 10.00 -6.94 0.44
N GLY A 5 9.20 -6.00 0.95
CA GLY A 5 8.45 -5.06 0.10
C GLY A 5 9.37 -4.06 -0.60
N PHE A 6 10.37 -3.56 0.11
CA PHE A 6 11.35 -2.63 -0.44
C PHE A 6 12.27 -3.30 -1.46
N SER A 7 12.71 -4.53 -1.21
CA SER A 7 13.57 -5.30 -2.12
C SER A 7 12.92 -5.49 -3.49
N ILE A 8 11.64 -5.88 -3.54
CA ILE A 8 10.92 -6.11 -4.80
C ILE A 8 10.75 -4.81 -5.60
N MET A 9 10.48 -3.68 -4.92
CA MET A 9 10.39 -2.39 -5.62
C MET A 9 11.72 -1.94 -6.21
N ALA A 10 12.83 -2.13 -5.49
CA ALA A 10 14.16 -1.82 -6.01
C ALA A 10 14.52 -2.71 -7.21
N GLU A 11 14.20 -4.01 -7.15
CA GLU A 11 14.53 -4.98 -8.21
C GLU A 11 13.77 -4.76 -9.53
N ILE A 12 12.56 -4.20 -9.48
CA ILE A 12 11.75 -3.90 -10.68
C ILE A 12 12.06 -2.51 -11.26
N THR A 13 12.78 -1.67 -10.52
CA THR A 13 12.98 -0.26 -10.90
C THR A 13 14.11 -0.14 -11.94
N PRO A 14 13.92 0.63 -13.03
CA PRO A 14 14.99 0.90 -13.99
C PRO A 14 16.10 1.76 -13.38
N ASP A 15 17.35 1.51 -13.77
CA ASP A 15 18.59 2.13 -13.24
C ASP A 15 18.53 3.66 -13.12
N LEU A 16 17.80 4.32 -14.02
CA LEU A 16 17.66 5.78 -14.05
C LEU A 16 16.97 6.35 -12.79
N ILE A 17 16.07 5.59 -12.15
CA ILE A 17 15.24 6.05 -11.01
C ILE A 17 15.41 5.20 -9.76
N GLU A 18 16.42 4.33 -9.69
CA GLU A 18 16.69 3.44 -8.55
C GLU A 18 16.78 4.20 -7.22
N ASN A 19 17.48 5.34 -7.22
CA ASN A 19 17.64 6.18 -6.02
C ASN A 19 16.33 6.85 -5.56
N GLN A 20 15.32 6.98 -6.44
CA GLN A 20 14.04 7.62 -6.12
C GLN A 20 13.04 6.66 -5.48
N VAL A 21 13.29 5.35 -5.55
CA VAL A 21 12.41 4.31 -4.97
C VAL A 21 12.28 4.48 -3.47
N MET A 22 13.37 4.82 -2.79
CA MET A 22 13.32 5.13 -1.35
C MET A 22 12.41 6.32 -1.06
N GLY A 23 12.50 7.40 -1.86
CA GLY A 23 11.63 8.57 -1.74
C GLY A 23 10.16 8.21 -1.92
N LEU A 24 9.84 7.45 -2.97
CA LEU A 24 8.48 6.96 -3.24
C LEU A 24 7.93 6.09 -2.09
N TRP A 25 8.76 5.21 -1.53
CA TRP A 25 8.40 4.37 -0.38
C TRP A 25 8.05 5.20 0.87
N PHE A 26 8.87 6.23 1.16
CA PHE A 26 8.59 7.13 2.28
C PHE A 26 7.34 7.98 2.06
N VAL A 27 7.12 8.49 0.85
CA VAL A 27 5.92 9.26 0.50
C VAL A 27 4.66 8.40 0.65
N ALA A 28 4.69 7.16 0.16
CA ALA A 28 3.58 6.22 0.32
C ALA A 28 3.28 5.95 1.81
N SER A 29 4.31 5.76 2.63
CA SER A 29 4.17 5.55 4.07
C SER A 29 3.60 6.77 4.80
N ALA A 30 4.09 7.97 4.46
CA ALA A 30 3.60 9.22 5.02
C ALA A 30 2.13 9.47 4.65
N LEU A 31 1.75 9.19 3.40
CA LEU A 31 0.36 9.28 2.94
C LEU A 31 -0.54 8.27 3.66
N GLY A 32 -0.08 7.02 3.85
CA GLY A 32 -0.81 6.02 4.63
C GLY A 32 -1.06 6.47 6.08
N ASN A 33 -0.03 7.03 6.73
CA ASN A 33 -0.15 7.57 8.08
C ASN A 33 -1.09 8.80 8.14
N ALA A 34 -1.04 9.68 7.13
CA ALA A 34 -1.96 10.82 7.05
C ALA A 34 -3.42 10.38 6.87
N LEU A 35 -3.67 9.40 6.00
CA LEU A 35 -5.00 8.81 5.83
C LEU A 35 -5.48 8.09 7.10
N ALA A 36 -4.60 7.37 7.79
CA ALA A 36 -4.92 6.75 9.07
C ALA A 36 -5.29 7.78 10.13
N GLY A 37 -4.59 8.92 10.19
CA GLY A 37 -4.93 10.04 11.07
C GLY A 37 -6.29 10.67 10.72
N PHE A 38 -6.60 10.84 9.43
CA PHE A 38 -7.89 11.38 8.97
C PHE A 38 -9.05 10.44 9.27
N ILE A 39 -8.87 9.13 9.04
CA ILE A 39 -9.89 8.10 9.29
C ILE A 39 -10.06 7.90 10.80
N GLY A 40 -8.95 7.83 11.55
CA GLY A 40 -8.95 7.69 13.00
C GLY A 40 -9.52 8.90 13.73
N GLY A 41 -9.32 10.12 13.22
CA GLY A 41 -9.92 11.33 13.78
C GLY A 41 -11.45 11.39 13.68
N LYS A 42 -12.06 10.59 12.80
CA LYS A 42 -13.53 10.44 12.67
C LYS A 42 -14.11 9.36 13.57
N ALA A 43 -13.25 8.58 14.23
CA ALA A 43 -13.61 7.45 15.09
C ALA A 43 -13.82 7.89 16.57
N SER A 44 -14.45 9.04 16.82
CA SER A 44 -14.77 9.53 18.18
C SER A 44 -16.00 8.83 18.78
N GLU A 45 -16.15 8.89 20.11
CA GLU A 45 -17.10 8.13 20.95
C GLU A 45 -18.57 8.13 20.50
N GLU A 46 -19.00 9.13 19.72
CA GLU A 46 -20.37 9.25 19.19
C GLU A 46 -20.66 8.30 18.01
N ASN A 47 -19.61 7.76 17.36
CA ASN A 47 -19.71 6.94 16.14
C ASN A 47 -19.18 5.50 16.32
N ILE A 48 -19.15 4.96 17.55
CA ILE A 48 -18.67 3.59 17.82
C ILE A 48 -19.46 2.54 17.04
N ALA A 49 -20.76 2.76 16.80
CA ALA A 49 -21.59 1.90 15.96
C ALA A 49 -21.18 1.90 14.47
N TYR A 50 -20.46 2.93 14.01
CA TYR A 50 -19.97 3.06 12.64
C TYR A 50 -18.56 2.49 12.43
N LEU A 51 -17.77 2.29 13.50
CA LEU A 51 -16.43 1.68 13.42
C LEU A 51 -16.42 0.34 12.67
N PRO A 52 -17.34 -0.61 12.94
CA PRO A 52 -17.37 -1.89 12.21
C PRO A 52 -17.54 -1.71 10.70
N ASN A 53 -18.38 -0.76 10.27
CA ASN A 53 -18.59 -0.47 8.86
C ASN A 53 -17.32 0.11 8.21
N LEU A 54 -16.65 1.01 8.91
CA LEU A 54 -15.38 1.61 8.47
C LEU A 54 -14.29 0.54 8.27
N PHE A 55 -14.13 -0.39 9.21
CA PHE A 55 -13.21 -1.51 9.05
C PHE A 55 -13.61 -2.44 7.90
N TYR A 56 -14.91 -2.67 7.69
CA TYR A 56 -15.41 -3.47 6.58
C TYR A 56 -15.04 -2.83 5.23
N GLN A 57 -15.16 -1.51 5.12
CA GLN A 57 -14.73 -0.76 3.93
C GLN A 57 -13.21 -0.88 3.72
N CYS A 58 -12.40 -0.70 4.76
CA CYS A 58 -10.95 -0.89 4.66
C CYS A 58 -10.59 -2.32 4.23
N MET A 59 -11.28 -3.33 4.76
CA MET A 59 -11.08 -4.73 4.38
C MET A 59 -11.33 -4.94 2.89
N TRP A 60 -12.46 -4.48 2.36
CA TRP A 60 -12.78 -4.64 0.93
C TRP A 60 -11.78 -3.92 0.02
N ILE A 61 -11.32 -2.73 0.42
CA ILE A 61 -10.30 -1.98 -0.32
C ILE A 61 -8.98 -2.75 -0.35
N LEU A 62 -8.51 -3.25 0.80
CA LEU A 62 -7.28 -4.04 0.89
C LEU A 62 -7.38 -5.36 0.10
N LEU A 63 -8.53 -6.02 0.18
CA LEU A 63 -8.79 -7.27 -0.54
C LEU A 63 -8.79 -7.03 -2.07
N GLY A 64 -9.42 -5.94 -2.53
CA GLY A 64 -9.36 -5.50 -3.92
C GLY A 64 -7.93 -5.23 -4.39
N ALA A 65 -7.13 -4.53 -3.57
CA ALA A 65 -5.73 -4.27 -3.87
C ALA A 65 -4.90 -5.57 -4.02
N VAL A 66 -5.13 -6.56 -3.15
CA VAL A 66 -4.49 -7.88 -3.25
C VAL A 66 -4.87 -8.59 -4.55
N ILE A 67 -6.16 -8.60 -4.92
CA ILE A 67 -6.61 -9.23 -6.18
C ILE A 67 -5.94 -8.57 -7.39
N ILE A 68 -5.88 -7.24 -7.42
CA ILE A 68 -5.22 -6.49 -8.50
C ILE A 68 -3.74 -6.88 -8.58
N LEU A 69 -3.03 -6.92 -7.45
CA LEU A 69 -1.62 -7.34 -7.42
C LEU A 69 -1.42 -8.79 -7.88
N LEU A 70 -2.34 -9.70 -7.54
CA LEU A 70 -2.28 -11.09 -8.01
C LEU A 70 -2.45 -11.21 -9.53
N ILE A 71 -3.32 -10.39 -10.13
CA ILE A 71 -3.47 -10.31 -11.59
C ILE A 71 -2.19 -9.78 -12.23
N LEU A 72 -1.59 -8.74 -11.65
CA LEU A 72 -0.34 -8.13 -12.12
C LEU A 72 0.91 -8.96 -11.82
N LYS A 73 0.82 -10.03 -11.02
CA LYS A 73 1.95 -10.92 -10.72
C LYS A 73 2.60 -11.49 -11.97
N LYS A 74 1.81 -11.91 -12.96
CA LYS A 74 2.32 -12.51 -14.20
C LYS A 74 3.21 -11.56 -15.02
N PRO A 75 2.80 -10.31 -15.32
CA PRO A 75 3.67 -9.37 -16.03
C PRO A 75 4.88 -8.93 -15.19
N ILE A 76 4.72 -8.74 -13.87
CA ILE A 76 5.85 -8.37 -12.98
C ILE A 76 6.96 -9.42 -13.03
N ASN A 77 6.61 -10.71 -12.91
CA ASN A 77 7.58 -11.80 -12.99
C ASN A 77 8.25 -11.92 -14.37
N LYS A 78 7.63 -11.39 -15.43
CA LYS A 78 8.21 -11.36 -16.77
C LYS A 78 9.28 -10.26 -16.89
N ILE A 79 9.06 -9.12 -16.25
CA ILE A 79 10.02 -8.01 -16.19
C ILE A 79 11.26 -8.44 -15.41
N LEU A 80 11.10 -9.16 -14.29
CA LEU A 80 12.20 -9.65 -13.46
C LEU A 80 13.04 -10.79 -14.07
N LYS A 81 12.52 -11.49 -15.10
CA LYS A 81 13.21 -12.62 -15.75
C LYS A 81 13.96 -12.24 -17.03
N ASN A 82 13.77 -11.02 -17.53
CA ASN A 82 14.50 -10.47 -18.66
C ASN A 82 15.67 -9.63 -18.16
#